data_AF-A0A8C4Y9S0-F1
#
_entry.id   AF-A0A8C4Y9S0-F1
#
_cell.length_a   1.000
_cell.length_b   1.000
_cell.length_c   1.000
_cell.angle_alpha   90.00
_cell.angle_beta   90.00
_cell.angle_gamma   90.00
#
_symmetry.space_group_name_H-M   'P 1'
#
loop_
_entity.id
_entity.type
_entity.pdbx_description
1 polymer ?
#
loop_
_entity_poly.entity_id
_entity_poly.type
_entity_poly.pdbx_seq_one_letter_code
_entity_poly.pdbx_strand_id
1 'polypeptide(L)'
;MEKFRTVLDFYLSHRKVLSYSAVSLLTAGSERLFSVVVFQCPCNSWNTLYGSVFLLVPALILFLLGYLLNVRTWRLFTGCCAPGKCCCCIHRRRCWRYFRVLWLVTVSAAVAPLTWIAVALLGANFYECAASGSSLLQRHLCQGRGTQCHEQVARIPCGGTLSQETMI
;
A
#
# COMPACT_ATOMS: atom_id res chain seq x y z
N MET A 1 -37.79 6.13 -18.06
CA MET A 1 -37.81 5.80 -16.61
C MET A 1 -37.54 4.32 -16.36
N GLU A 2 -38.18 3.39 -17.08
CA GLU A 2 -38.01 1.94 -16.82
C GLU A 2 -36.59 1.41 -17.12
N LYS A 3 -35.97 1.85 -18.22
CA LYS A 3 -34.60 1.42 -18.55
C LYS A 3 -33.57 1.84 -17.49
N PHE A 4 -33.77 2.98 -16.83
CA PHE A 4 -32.93 3.40 -15.71
C PHE A 4 -33.11 2.50 -14.49
N ARG A 5 -34.35 2.04 -14.20
CA ARG A 5 -34.60 1.04 -13.16
C ARG A 5 -33.90 -0.27 -13.47
N THR A 6 -33.98 -0.78 -14.69
CA THR A 6 -33.32 -2.04 -15.07
C THR A 6 -31.81 -1.96 -14.89
N VAL A 7 -31.18 -0.84 -15.27
CA VAL A 7 -29.74 -0.61 -15.07
C VAL A 7 -29.40 -0.49 -13.57
N LEU A 8 -30.22 0.21 -12.79
CA LEU A 8 -30.03 0.33 -11.35
C LEU A 8 -30.17 -1.01 -10.63
N ASP A 9 -31.16 -1.81 -11.01
CA ASP A 9 -31.40 -3.15 -10.45
C ASP A 9 -30.25 -4.10 -10.79
N PHE A 10 -29.70 -4.02 -12.01
CA PHE A 10 -28.48 -4.76 -12.37
C PHE A 10 -27.27 -4.33 -11.52
N TYR A 11 -27.07 -3.03 -11.33
CA TYR A 11 -26.01 -2.50 -10.48
C TYR A 11 -26.15 -2.96 -9.02
N LEU A 12 -27.37 -2.92 -8.48
CA LEU A 12 -27.66 -3.37 -7.12
C LEU A 12 -27.46 -4.88 -6.97
N SER A 13 -27.89 -5.67 -7.96
CA SER A 13 -27.72 -7.13 -7.99
C SER A 13 -26.23 -7.53 -7.98
N HIS A 14 -25.39 -6.82 -8.75
CA HIS A 14 -23.96 -7.12 -8.89
C HIS A 14 -23.02 -6.18 -8.10
N ARG A 15 -23.56 -5.43 -7.13
CA ARG A 15 -22.84 -4.36 -6.42
C ARG A 15 -21.47 -4.77 -5.89
N LYS A 16 -21.35 -5.99 -5.35
CA LYS A 16 -20.08 -6.49 -4.80
C LYS A 16 -19.02 -6.64 -5.88
N VAL A 17 -19.37 -7.30 -7.00
CA VAL A 17 -18.44 -7.53 -8.11
C VAL A 17 -18.02 -6.21 -8.72
N LEU A 18 -18.98 -5.33 -9.06
CA LEU A 18 -18.71 -4.02 -9.64
C LEU A 18 -17.85 -3.15 -8.72
N SER A 19 -18.11 -3.18 -7.41
CA SER A 19 -17.30 -2.44 -6.43
C SER A 19 -15.87 -2.95 -6.36
N TYR A 20 -15.65 -4.27 -6.34
CA TYR A 20 -14.30 -4.83 -6.31
C TYR A 20 -13.55 -4.56 -7.62
N SER A 21 -14.21 -4.69 -8.77
CA SER A 21 -13.63 -4.36 -10.07
C SER A 21 -13.25 -2.88 -10.17
N ALA A 22 -14.12 -1.96 -9.71
CA ALA A 22 -13.84 -0.53 -9.69
C ALA A 22 -12.65 -0.19 -8.77
N VAL A 23 -12.58 -0.77 -7.57
CA VAL A 23 -11.45 -0.61 -6.65
C VAL A 23 -10.16 -1.14 -7.27
N SER A 24 -10.22 -2.27 -7.97
CA SER A 24 -9.04 -2.83 -8.66
C SER A 24 -8.56 -1.90 -9.78
N LEU A 25 -9.47 -1.37 -10.60
CA LEU A 25 -9.14 -0.43 -11.68
C LEU A 25 -8.57 0.88 -11.14
N LEU A 26 -9.18 1.42 -10.07
CA LEU A 26 -8.70 2.64 -9.42
C LEU A 26 -7.31 2.45 -8.81
N THR A 27 -7.05 1.29 -8.17
CA THR A 27 -5.74 0.98 -7.61
C THR A 27 -4.67 0.90 -8.71
N ALA A 28 -4.96 0.18 -9.80
CA ALA A 28 -4.03 0.07 -10.93
C ALA A 28 -3.79 1.42 -11.64
N GLY A 29 -4.85 2.20 -11.86
CA GLY A 29 -4.75 3.54 -12.44
C GLY A 29 -3.97 4.51 -11.55
N SER A 30 -4.15 4.41 -10.24
CA SER A 30 -3.42 5.25 -9.26
C SER A 30 -1.93 4.94 -9.29
N GLU A 31 -1.52 3.67 -9.27
CA GLU A 31 -0.10 3.30 -9.37
C GLU A 31 0.53 3.87 -10.65
N ARG A 32 -0.15 3.70 -11.80
CA ARG A 32 0.33 4.25 -13.07
C ARG A 32 0.44 5.77 -13.05
N LEU A 33 -0.53 6.46 -12.47
CA LEU A 33 -0.49 7.91 -12.35
C LEU A 33 0.65 8.37 -11.44
N PHE A 34 0.84 7.75 -10.28
CA PHE A 34 1.93 8.09 -9.35
C PHE A 34 3.31 7.78 -9.93
N SER A 35 3.45 6.66 -10.63
CA SER A 35 4.69 6.19 -11.24
C SER A 35 5.11 7.05 -12.44
N VAL A 36 4.15 7.47 -13.29
CA VAL A 36 4.43 8.26 -14.50
C VAL A 36 4.52 9.76 -14.22
N VAL A 37 3.67 10.30 -13.34
CA VAL A 37 3.51 11.76 -13.19
C VAL A 37 4.39 12.35 -12.08
N VAL A 38 4.71 11.58 -11.04
CA VAL A 38 5.28 12.15 -9.80
C VAL A 38 6.64 11.56 -9.45
N PHE A 39 6.95 10.34 -9.89
CA PHE A 39 8.15 9.65 -9.46
C PHE A 39 9.35 9.90 -10.39
N GLN A 40 10.39 10.52 -9.83
CA GLN A 40 11.69 10.68 -10.49
C GLN A 40 12.77 10.31 -9.46
N CYS A 41 13.53 9.25 -9.73
CA CYS A 41 14.57 8.80 -8.80
C CYS A 41 15.71 9.84 -8.75
N PRO A 42 16.15 10.30 -7.56
CA PRO A 42 17.14 11.38 -7.43
C PRO A 42 18.59 10.96 -7.71
N CYS A 43 18.85 9.68 -7.97
CA CYS A 43 20.16 9.12 -8.35
C CYS A 43 21.30 9.45 -7.39
N ASN A 44 21.02 9.53 -6.08
CA ASN A 44 21.97 9.89 -5.05
C ASN A 44 21.84 8.95 -3.82
N SER A 45 22.51 9.28 -2.71
CA SER A 45 22.43 8.49 -1.47
C SER A 45 21.03 8.39 -0.86
N TRP A 46 20.08 9.24 -1.26
CA TRP A 46 18.70 9.27 -0.79
C TRP A 46 17.77 8.34 -1.58
N ASN A 47 18.26 7.63 -2.60
CA ASN A 47 17.49 6.68 -3.41
C ASN A 47 16.67 5.68 -2.55
N THR A 48 17.28 5.13 -1.50
CA THR A 48 16.62 4.19 -0.58
C THR A 48 15.43 4.82 0.11
N LEU A 49 15.62 6.01 0.69
CA LEU A 49 14.56 6.68 1.43
C LEU A 49 13.44 7.11 0.50
N TYR A 50 13.80 7.73 -0.64
CA TYR A 50 12.83 8.21 -1.62
C TYR A 50 11.98 7.07 -2.18
N GLY A 51 12.60 6.01 -2.71
CA GLY A 51 11.86 4.85 -3.23
C GLY A 51 11.00 4.15 -2.17
N SER A 52 11.52 4.00 -0.94
CA SER A 52 10.77 3.37 0.16
C SER A 52 9.57 4.19 0.60
N VAL A 53 9.66 5.52 0.59
CA VAL A 53 8.54 6.42 0.95
C VAL A 53 7.39 6.25 -0.03
N PHE A 54 7.65 6.26 -1.34
CA PHE A 54 6.62 6.05 -2.35
C PHE A 54 6.02 4.64 -2.33
N LEU A 55 6.80 3.64 -1.90
CA LEU A 55 6.30 2.28 -1.71
C LEU A 55 5.39 2.16 -0.46
N LEU A 56 5.83 2.69 0.68
CA LEU A 56 5.24 2.40 2.00
C LEU A 56 4.20 3.43 2.46
N VAL A 57 4.35 4.72 2.13
CA VAL A 57 3.43 5.76 2.61
C VAL A 57 2.01 5.56 2.08
N PRO A 58 1.78 5.29 0.78
CA PRO A 58 0.42 5.01 0.30
C PRO A 58 -0.18 3.76 0.96
N ALA A 59 0.62 2.72 1.19
CA ALA A 59 0.17 1.54 1.94
C ALA A 59 -0.25 1.90 3.36
N LEU A 60 0.53 2.71 4.08
CA LEU A 60 0.19 3.15 5.44
C LEU A 60 -1.11 3.96 5.46
N ILE A 61 -1.29 4.87 4.51
CA ILE A 61 -2.52 5.67 4.39
C ILE A 61 -3.73 4.76 4.15
N LEU A 62 -3.63 3.79 3.24
CA LEU A 62 -4.69 2.82 2.96
C LEU A 62 -5.01 1.95 4.19
N PHE A 63 -3.99 1.54 4.94
CA PHE A 63 -4.16 0.76 6.17
C PHE A 63 -4.92 1.55 7.24
N LEU A 64 -4.51 2.80 7.49
CA LEU A 64 -5.18 3.69 8.44
C LEU A 64 -6.62 3.97 8.02
N LEU A 65 -6.85 4.23 6.74
CA LEU A 65 -8.19 4.42 6.20
C LEU A 65 -9.06 3.17 6.39
N GLY A 66 -8.51 1.98 6.17
CA GLY A 66 -9.19 0.70 6.43
C GLY A 66 -9.63 0.54 7.89
N TYR A 67 -8.82 1.02 8.84
CA TYR A 67 -9.20 1.06 10.26
C TYR A 67 -10.28 2.09 10.56
N LEU A 68 -10.14 3.31 10.02
CA LEU A 68 -11.06 4.43 10.23
C LEU A 68 -12.44 4.16 9.61
N LEU A 69 -12.53 3.46 8.49
CA LEU A 69 -13.81 3.14 7.85
C LEU A 69 -14.52 1.93 8.50
N ASN A 70 -13.83 1.17 9.35
CA ASN A 70 -14.40 -0.03 9.94
C ASN A 70 -15.20 0.28 11.21
N VAL A 71 -16.53 0.21 11.10
CA VAL A 71 -17.49 0.46 12.19
C VAL A 71 -17.24 -0.43 13.42
N ARG A 72 -16.67 -1.64 13.23
CA ARG A 72 -16.35 -2.56 14.34
C ARG A 72 -15.21 -2.02 15.19
N THR A 73 -14.22 -1.36 14.58
CA THR A 73 -13.12 -0.67 15.28
C THR A 73 -13.67 0.39 16.22
N TRP A 74 -14.50 1.29 15.69
CA TRP A 74 -15.11 2.36 16.49
C TRP A 74 -15.95 1.84 17.65
N ARG A 75 -16.72 0.76 17.43
CA ARG A 75 -17.53 0.13 18.49
C ARG A 75 -16.68 -0.45 19.62
N LEU A 76 -15.49 -0.98 19.31
CA LEU A 76 -14.54 -1.47 20.31
C LEU A 76 -13.92 -0.33 21.13
N PHE A 77 -13.49 0.75 20.47
CA PHE A 77 -12.86 1.89 21.16
C PHE A 77 -13.85 2.71 21.98
N THR A 78 -15.03 3.02 21.44
CA THR A 78 -16.08 3.79 22.15
C THR A 78 -16.70 3.02 23.32
N GLY A 79 -16.76 1.69 23.25
CA GLY A 79 -17.27 0.85 24.33
C GLY A 79 -16.28 0.61 25.49
N CYS A 80 -15.02 1.02 25.36
CA CYS A 80 -13.96 0.77 26.34
C CYS A 80 -13.99 1.76 27.53
N CYS A 81 -14.54 2.97 27.34
CA CYS A 81 -14.49 4.05 28.33
C CYS A 81 -15.86 4.39 28.96
N ALA A 82 -16.84 3.49 28.86
CA ALA A 82 -18.16 3.72 29.47
C ALA A 82 -18.05 3.75 31.02
N PRO A 83 -18.53 4.82 31.69
CA PRO A 83 -18.45 4.95 33.14
C PRO A 83 -19.23 3.79 33.80
N GLY A 84 -18.58 3.07 34.72
CA GLY A 84 -19.18 1.96 35.49
C GLY A 84 -18.88 0.54 34.97
N LYS A 85 -18.16 0.36 33.86
CA LYS A 85 -17.65 -0.96 33.42
C LYS A 85 -16.14 -0.93 33.39
N CYS A 86 -15.54 -1.06 34.58
CA CYS A 86 -14.10 -1.17 34.76
C CYS A 86 -13.52 -2.21 33.76
N CYS A 87 -12.71 -1.74 32.80
CA CYS A 87 -12.03 -2.57 31.82
C CYS A 87 -10.92 -3.45 32.43
N CYS A 88 -10.76 -3.44 33.76
CA CYS A 88 -9.72 -4.19 34.46
C CYS A 88 -10.18 -5.56 35.00
N CYS A 89 -11.44 -5.95 34.82
CA CYS A 89 -11.87 -7.32 35.14
C CYS A 89 -11.55 -8.26 33.96
N ILE A 90 -10.39 -8.91 34.04
CA ILE A 90 -9.88 -9.94 33.13
C ILE A 90 -10.80 -11.17 33.14
N HIS A 91 -11.95 -11.09 32.50
CA HIS A 91 -12.63 -12.29 32.04
C HIS A 91 -11.96 -12.72 30.74
N ARG A 92 -11.17 -13.80 30.79
CA ARG A 92 -10.45 -14.42 29.65
C ARG A 92 -11.27 -14.47 28.35
N ARG A 93 -12.58 -14.71 28.45
CA ARG A 93 -13.53 -14.72 27.32
C ARG A 93 -13.72 -13.35 26.64
N ARG A 94 -13.72 -12.25 27.39
CA ARG A 94 -13.90 -10.88 26.86
C ARG A 94 -12.64 -10.39 26.15
N CYS A 95 -11.48 -10.70 26.73
CA CYS A 95 -10.17 -10.44 26.14
C CYS A 95 -9.99 -11.20 24.81
N TRP A 96 -10.32 -12.50 24.79
CA TRP A 96 -10.29 -13.28 23.56
C TRP A 96 -11.24 -12.74 22.48
N ARG A 97 -12.45 -12.32 22.87
CA ARG A 97 -13.38 -11.69 21.92
C ARG A 97 -12.83 -10.38 21.35
N TYR A 98 -12.18 -9.55 22.18
CA TYR A 98 -11.53 -8.32 21.73
C TYR A 98 -10.43 -8.63 20.71
N PHE A 99 -9.47 -9.51 21.05
CA PHE A 99 -8.40 -9.90 20.14
C PHE A 99 -8.92 -10.50 18.84
N ARG A 100 -9.96 -11.33 18.88
CA ARG A 100 -10.57 -11.91 17.67
C ARG A 100 -11.18 -10.85 16.76
N VAL A 101 -11.87 -9.86 17.32
CA VAL A 101 -12.45 -8.78 16.52
C VAL A 101 -11.35 -7.87 15.97
N LEU A 102 -10.36 -7.52 16.78
CA LEU A 102 -9.21 -6.73 16.34
C LEU A 102 -8.49 -7.43 15.19
N TRP A 103 -8.15 -8.72 15.35
CA TRP A 103 -7.52 -9.52 14.30
C TRP A 103 -8.33 -9.54 13.00
N LEU A 104 -9.65 -9.75 13.10
CA LEU A 104 -10.52 -9.76 11.92
C LEU A 104 -10.54 -8.39 11.21
N VAL A 105 -10.56 -7.30 11.97
CA VAL A 105 -10.44 -5.94 11.44
C VAL A 105 -9.08 -5.74 10.77
N THR A 106 -7.98 -6.12 11.43
CA THR A 106 -6.62 -5.99 10.90
C THR A 106 -6.45 -6.72 9.58
N VAL A 107 -6.87 -7.99 9.52
CA VAL A 107 -6.79 -8.80 8.29
C VAL A 107 -7.61 -8.16 7.17
N SER A 108 -8.81 -7.63 7.48
CA SER A 108 -9.63 -6.95 6.47
C SER A 108 -9.03 -5.62 6.01
N ALA A 109 -8.42 -4.84 6.91
CA ALA A 109 -7.80 -3.56 6.59
C ALA A 109 -6.45 -3.73 5.87
N ALA A 110 -5.80 -4.88 6.03
CA ALA A 110 -4.53 -5.21 5.37
C ALA A 110 -4.68 -5.54 3.88
N VAL A 111 -5.89 -5.82 3.38
CA VAL A 111 -6.10 -6.17 1.96
C VAL A 111 -5.63 -5.06 1.03
N ALA A 112 -6.09 -3.82 1.25
CA ALA A 112 -5.73 -2.66 0.43
C ALA A 112 -4.21 -2.37 0.38
N PRO A 113 -3.48 -2.25 1.53
CA PRO A 113 -2.04 -2.02 1.49
C PRO A 113 -1.27 -3.18 0.85
N LEU A 114 -1.67 -4.43 1.07
CA LEU A 114 -1.04 -5.58 0.41
C LEU A 114 -1.23 -5.53 -1.11
N THR A 115 -2.43 -5.18 -1.58
CA THR A 115 -2.68 -5.01 -3.02
C THR A 115 -1.86 -3.87 -3.61
N TRP A 116 -1.71 -2.74 -2.91
CA TRP A 116 -0.85 -1.64 -3.34
C TRP A 116 0.60 -2.09 -3.48
N ILE A 117 1.16 -2.71 -2.45
CA ILE A 117 2.56 -3.18 -2.46
C ILE A 117 2.77 -4.16 -3.60
N ALA A 118 1.85 -5.11 -3.83
CA ALA A 118 1.94 -6.05 -4.92
C ALA A 118 1.98 -5.36 -6.29
N VAL A 119 1.08 -4.41 -6.54
CA VAL A 119 1.03 -3.66 -7.81
C VAL A 119 2.28 -2.79 -7.99
N ALA A 120 2.73 -2.09 -6.95
CA ALA A 120 3.94 -1.28 -6.98
C ALA A 120 5.21 -2.12 -7.22
N LEU A 121 5.28 -3.34 -6.68
CA LEU A 121 6.37 -4.27 -6.93
C LEU A 121 6.35 -4.84 -8.35
N LEU A 122 5.17 -5.05 -8.94
CA LEU A 122 5.04 -5.45 -10.35
C LEU A 122 5.52 -4.35 -11.30
N GLY A 123 5.34 -3.08 -10.94
CA GLY A 123 5.89 -1.94 -11.69
C GLY A 123 7.39 -1.75 -11.50
N ALA A 124 7.98 -2.29 -10.42
CA ALA A 124 9.40 -2.28 -10.04
C ALA A 124 10.08 -0.91 -9.85
N ASN A 125 9.60 0.18 -10.44
CA ASN A 125 10.25 1.51 -10.44
C ASN A 125 10.62 2.01 -9.03
N PHE A 126 9.70 1.92 -8.06
CA PHE A 126 9.96 2.35 -6.68
C PHE A 126 10.97 1.43 -5.98
N TYR A 127 10.88 0.12 -6.25
CA TYR A 127 11.77 -0.87 -5.67
C TYR A 127 13.19 -0.77 -6.23
N GLU A 128 13.36 -0.62 -7.54
CA GLU A 128 14.66 -0.45 -8.18
C GLU A 128 15.38 0.81 -7.67
N CYS A 129 14.66 1.94 -7.58
CA CYS A 129 15.20 3.15 -6.97
C CYS A 129 15.59 2.88 -5.50
N ALA A 130 14.73 2.28 -4.69
CA ALA A 130 15.05 1.99 -3.29
C ALA A 130 16.24 1.03 -3.12
N ALA A 131 16.29 -0.02 -3.93
CA ALA A 131 17.32 -1.04 -3.90
C ALA A 131 18.69 -0.49 -4.34
N SER A 132 18.72 0.38 -5.35
CA SER A 132 19.96 1.00 -5.85
C SER A 132 20.74 1.79 -4.78
N GLY A 133 20.05 2.37 -3.81
CA GLY A 133 20.66 3.07 -2.69
C GLY A 133 20.94 2.20 -1.46
N SER A 134 20.52 0.93 -1.46
CA SER A 134 20.60 0.06 -0.29
C SER A 134 22.05 -0.34 -0.03
N SER A 135 22.58 0.02 1.14
CA SER A 135 23.97 -0.29 1.51
C SER A 135 24.26 -1.80 1.56
N LEU A 136 23.28 -2.61 1.95
CA LEU A 136 23.40 -4.07 1.94
C LEU A 136 23.53 -4.60 0.50
N LEU A 137 22.63 -4.18 -0.39
CA LEU A 137 22.65 -4.62 -1.78
C LEU A 137 23.92 -4.15 -2.48
N GLN A 138 24.31 -2.89 -2.28
CA GLN A 138 25.54 -2.35 -2.82
C GLN A 138 26.77 -3.11 -2.30
N ARG A 139 26.82 -3.47 -1.02
CA ARG A 139 27.94 -4.26 -0.47
C ARG A 139 28.02 -5.66 -1.07
N HIS A 140 26.88 -6.29 -1.33
CA HIS A 140 26.84 -7.60 -2.00
C HIS A 140 27.24 -7.51 -3.48
N LEU A 141 26.77 -6.48 -4.21
CA LEU A 141 27.08 -6.29 -5.64
C LEU A 141 28.51 -5.79 -5.88
N CYS A 142 29.02 -4.92 -4.99
CA CYS A 142 30.31 -4.27 -5.11
C CYS A 142 31.40 -4.94 -4.27
N GLN A 143 31.22 -6.20 -3.87
CA GLN A 143 32.21 -6.94 -3.11
C GLN A 143 33.53 -7.01 -3.90
N GLY A 144 34.56 -6.30 -3.40
CA GLY A 144 35.86 -6.21 -4.05
C GLY A 144 35.98 -5.22 -5.21
N ARG A 145 34.98 -4.35 -5.47
CA ARG A 145 34.95 -3.43 -6.64
C ARG A 145 35.14 -1.93 -6.33
N GLY A 146 35.66 -1.56 -5.15
CA GLY A 146 35.97 -0.17 -4.82
C GLY A 146 34.75 0.77 -4.74
N THR A 147 34.98 2.05 -4.45
CA THR A 147 33.91 3.05 -4.20
C THR A 147 33.17 3.49 -5.45
N GLN A 148 33.79 3.40 -6.64
CA GLN A 148 33.15 3.75 -7.92
C GLN A 148 31.95 2.85 -8.24
N CYS A 149 31.98 1.59 -7.82
CA CYS A 149 30.86 0.67 -8.01
C CYS A 149 29.59 1.14 -7.28
N HIS A 150 29.72 1.74 -6.09
CA HIS A 150 28.58 2.26 -5.33
C HIS A 150 27.88 3.41 -6.07
N GLU A 151 28.66 4.32 -6.66
CA GLU A 151 28.13 5.46 -7.41
C GLU A 151 27.46 5.02 -8.72
N GLN A 152 28.03 4.00 -9.40
CA GLN A 152 27.42 3.41 -10.59
C GLN A 152 26.09 2.71 -10.27
N VAL A 153 26.04 1.93 -9.19
CA VAL A 153 24.81 1.22 -8.78
C VAL A 153 23.69 2.21 -8.45
N ALA A 154 23.99 3.33 -7.78
CA ALA A 154 23.00 4.36 -7.47
C ALA A 154 22.44 5.08 -8.71
N ARG A 155 23.13 5.02 -9.86
CA ARG A 155 22.71 5.65 -11.12
C ARG A 155 22.00 4.70 -12.09
N ILE A 156 21.94 3.40 -11.81
CA ILE A 156 21.24 2.40 -12.65
C ILE A 156 19.79 2.82 -12.96
N PRO A 157 18.97 3.28 -11.99
CA PRO A 157 17.58 3.66 -12.27
C PRO A 157 17.43 4.87 -13.20
N CYS A 158 18.52 5.59 -13.45
CA CYS A 158 18.53 6.90 -14.11
C CYS A 158 19.13 6.86 -15.51
N GLY A 159 19.92 5.82 -15.83
CA GLY A 159 20.50 5.64 -17.17
C GLY A 159 19.50 5.17 -18.23
N GLY A 160 18.24 4.91 -17.85
CA GLY A 160 17.19 4.33 -18.68
C GLY A 160 16.00 5.25 -18.99
N THR A 161 16.13 6.57 -18.84
CA THR A 161 15.08 7.55 -19.19
C THR A 161 14.62 7.52 -20.67
N LEU A 162 15.17 6.62 -21.50
CA LEU A 162 14.73 6.38 -22.89
C LEU A 162 13.67 5.27 -23.05
N SER A 163 13.36 4.47 -22.03
CA SER A 163 12.45 3.31 -22.18
C SER A 163 10.96 3.66 -22.05
N GLN A 164 10.64 4.90 -21.64
CA GLN A 164 9.27 5.34 -21.39
C GLN A 164 8.70 6.27 -22.47
N GLU A 165 9.51 6.65 -23.47
CA GLU A 165 9.07 7.41 -24.65
C GLU A 165 8.68 6.54 -25.87
N THR A 166 8.93 5.22 -25.85
CA THR A 166 8.69 4.33 -27.03
C THR A 166 7.48 3.40 -26.91
N MET A 167 6.41 3.83 -26.25
CA MET A 167 5.08 3.22 -26.43
C MET A 167 3.99 4.31 -26.45
N ILE A 168 4.08 5.20 -27.43
CA ILE A 168 2.93 5.86 -28.08
C ILE A 168 2.90 5.35 -29.52
#